data_AF-A0A2W6D946-F1
#
_entry.id   AF-A0A2W6D946-F1
#
_cell.length_a   1.000
_cell.length_b   1.000
_cell.length_c   1.000
_cell.angle_alpha   90.00
_cell.angle_beta   90.00
_cell.angle_gamma   90.00
#
_symmetry.space_group_name_H-M   'P 1'
#
loop_
_entity.id
_entity.type
_entity.pdbx_description
1 polymer ?
#
loop_
_entity_poly.entity_id
_entity_poly.type
_entity_poly.pdbx_seq_one_letter_code
_entity_poly.pdbx_strand_id
1 'polypeptide(L)'
;MYVCAVTGHLDLTPGHRHDVAMVRAQTLPSGTVTMLFSDMEGSTALLSRLGDDYAEVLDGQRKVLRGAWAEHHGVEMGTEGDSFYALASAYAQIR
;
A
#
# COMPACT_ATOMS: atom_id res chain seq x y z
N MET A 1 -7.76 -3.33 12.52
CA MET A 1 -6.98 -3.14 11.26
C MET A 1 -7.94 -3.27 10.11
N TYR A 2 -8.07 -2.24 9.28
CA TYR A 2 -9.00 -2.24 8.15
C TYR A 2 -8.23 -2.38 6.85
N VAL A 3 -8.64 -3.30 5.97
CA VAL A 3 -8.08 -3.44 4.62
C VAL A 3 -9.21 -3.25 3.62
N CYS A 4 -9.08 -2.25 2.76
CA CYS A 4 -10.02 -1.96 1.67
C CYS A 4 -9.35 -2.25 0.33
N ALA A 5 -10.06 -2.90 -0.58
CA ALA A 5 -9.59 -3.16 -1.94
C ALA A 5 -10.51 -2.47 -2.95
N VAL A 6 -9.93 -1.68 -3.85
CA VAL A 6 -10.64 -0.99 -4.93
C VAL A 6 -10.04 -1.43 -6.26
N THR A 7 -10.86 -2.05 -7.11
CA THR A 7 -10.44 -2.46 -8.46
C THR A 7 -10.81 -1.40 -9.47
N GLY A 8 -9.86 -1.00 -10.31
CA GLY A 8 -10.04 0.02 -11.34
C GLY A 8 -9.16 -0.26 -12.57
N HIS A 9 -9.34 0.54 -13.61
CA HIS A 9 -8.51 0.49 -14.81
C HIS A 9 -7.44 1.58 -14.74
N LEU A 10 -6.16 1.19 -14.77
CA LEU A 10 -5.03 2.10 -14.82
C LEU A 10 -4.48 2.14 -16.25
N ASP A 11 -4.68 3.26 -16.94
CA ASP A 11 -4.11 3.52 -18.26
C ASP A 11 -2.78 4.25 -18.12
N LEU A 12 -1.69 3.60 -18.53
CA LEU A 12 -0.34 4.18 -18.55
C LEU A 12 -0.02 4.68 -19.96
N THR A 13 -0.82 5.60 -20.48
CA THR A 13 -0.43 6.34 -21.68
C THR A 13 0.68 7.33 -21.32
N PRO A 14 1.85 7.30 -21.99
CA PRO A 14 2.95 8.21 -21.69
C PRO A 14 2.59 9.63 -22.16
N GLY A 15 1.88 10.39 -21.33
CA GLY A 15 1.32 11.66 -21.79
C GLY A 15 1.04 12.75 -20.77
N HIS A 16 1.04 12.52 -19.45
CA HIS A 16 0.78 13.57 -18.47
C HIS A 16 1.69 13.48 -17.25
N ARG A 17 2.58 14.46 -17.11
CA ARG A 17 3.48 14.62 -15.96
C ARG A 17 2.67 15.17 -14.78
N HIS A 18 2.27 14.28 -13.88
CA HIS A 18 1.97 14.65 -12.51
C HIS A 18 3.11 14.13 -11.63
N ASP A 19 3.70 15.02 -10.84
CA ASP A 19 4.68 14.74 -9.79
C ASP A 19 4.08 13.75 -8.76
N VAL A 20 4.12 12.46 -9.07
CA VAL A 20 3.96 11.42 -8.06
C VAL A 20 5.35 11.18 -7.49
N ALA A 21 5.62 11.81 -6.35
CA ALA A 21 6.87 11.72 -5.63
C ALA A 21 7.32 10.25 -5.49
N MET A 22 8.42 9.92 -6.16
CA MET A 22 9.29 8.78 -5.87
C MET A 22 8.57 7.43 -5.68
N VAL A 23 7.74 7.01 -6.64
CA VAL A 23 7.56 5.58 -6.89
C VAL A 23 8.93 5.05 -7.28
N ARG A 24 9.59 4.26 -6.41
CA ARG A 24 10.81 3.55 -6.80
C ARG A 24 10.48 2.79 -8.07
N ALA A 25 11.25 3.02 -9.13
CA ALA A 25 11.02 2.64 -10.52
C ALA A 25 10.75 1.14 -10.73
N GLN A 26 9.61 0.66 -10.24
CA GLN A 26 9.01 -0.60 -10.54
C GLN A 26 7.93 -0.30 -11.57
N THR A 27 7.98 -1.02 -12.69
CA THR A 27 6.98 -0.93 -13.74
C THR A 27 5.60 -1.10 -13.12
N LEU A 28 4.82 -0.02 -13.07
CA LEU A 28 3.45 -0.09 -12.58
C LEU A 28 2.65 -1.02 -13.50
N PRO A 29 1.81 -1.91 -12.95
CA PRO A 29 0.94 -2.73 -13.77
C PRO A 29 -0.03 -1.84 -14.54
N SER A 30 -0.12 -2.01 -15.86
CA SER A 30 -1.15 -1.39 -16.70
C SER A 30 -2.37 -2.29 -16.85
N GLY A 31 -3.52 -1.71 -17.17
CA GLY A 31 -4.78 -2.44 -17.32
C GLY A 31 -5.59 -2.49 -16.04
N THR A 32 -6.32 -3.57 -15.79
CA THR A 32 -7.12 -3.70 -14.55
C THR A 32 -6.21 -4.00 -13.37
N VAL A 33 -6.22 -3.09 -12.39
CA VAL A 33 -5.44 -3.17 -11.15
C VAL A 33 -6.37 -3.17 -9.95
N THR A 34 -5.94 -3.82 -8.88
CA THR A 34 -6.56 -3.76 -7.56
C THR A 34 -5.65 -2.97 -6.64
N MET A 35 -6.16 -1.89 -6.09
CA MET A 35 -5.49 -1.06 -5.10
C MET A 35 -5.92 -1.49 -3.71
N LEU A 36 -4.96 -1.78 -2.85
CA LEU A 36 -5.18 -2.15 -1.46
C LEU A 36 -4.75 -1.00 -0.56
N PHE A 37 -5.61 -0.68 0.40
CA PHE A 37 -5.38 0.30 1.45
C PHE A 37 -5.47 -0.41 2.79
N SER A 38 -4.48 -0.24 3.66
CA SER A 38 -4.57 -0.66 5.05
C SER A 38 -4.53 0.55 5.98
N ASP A 39 -5.37 0.53 7.01
CA ASP A 39 -5.35 1.51 8.09
C ASP A 39 -5.31 0.82 9.47
N MET A 40 -4.56 1.40 10.40
CA MET A 40 -4.47 0.87 11.76
C MET A 40 -5.63 1.41 12.59
N GLU A 41 -6.63 0.57 12.80
CA GLU A 41 -7.79 0.89 13.62
C GLU A 41 -7.37 1.36 15.03
N GLY A 42 -7.86 2.54 15.43
CA GLY A 42 -7.55 3.13 16.72
C GLY A 42 -6.13 3.69 16.84
N SER A 43 -5.44 3.95 15.73
CA SER A 43 -4.07 4.49 15.70
C SER A 43 -3.87 5.75 16.52
N THR A 44 -4.83 6.69 16.54
CA THR A 44 -4.77 7.88 17.40
C THR A 44 -4.68 7.52 18.89
N ALA A 45 -5.44 6.51 19.33
CA ALA A 45 -5.43 6.05 20.72
C ALA A 45 -4.16 5.24 21.03
N LEU A 46 -3.69 4.44 20.07
CA LEU A 46 -2.44 3.70 20.19
C LEU A 46 -1.23 4.62 20.26
N LEU A 47 -1.15 5.64 19.39
CA LEU A 47 -0.13 6.68 19.42
C LEU A 47 -0.13 7.40 20.76
N SER A 48 -1.30 7.78 21.26
CA SER A 48 -1.41 8.46 22.57
C SER A 48 -0.94 7.57 23.74
N ARG A 49 -1.13 6.25 23.64
CA ARG A 49 -0.76 5.30 24.69
C ARG A 49 0.70 4.87 24.65
N LEU A 50 1.26 4.73 23.45
CA LEU A 50 2.59 4.16 23.22
C LEU A 50 3.66 5.23 22.99
N GLY A 51 3.30 6.44 22.58
CA GLY A 51 4.25 7.51 22.33
C GLY A 51 5.34 7.07 21.36
N ASP A 52 6.60 7.14 21.78
CA ASP A 52 7.77 6.79 20.97
C ASP A 52 7.79 5.31 20.53
N ASP A 53 7.21 4.40 21.33
CA ASP A 53 7.15 2.97 21.01
C ASP A 53 6.16 2.67 19.86
N TYR A 54 5.29 3.62 19.50
CA TYR A 54 4.37 3.47 18.39
C TYR A 54 5.10 3.24 17.06
N ALA A 55 6.30 3.80 16.91
CA ALA A 55 7.12 3.62 15.71
C ALA A 55 7.51 2.15 15.47
N GLU A 56 7.78 1.38 16.52
CA GLU A 56 8.12 -0.03 16.41
C GLU A 56 6.90 -0.88 16.02
N VAL A 57 5.74 -0.59 16.62
CA VAL A 57 4.47 -1.24 16.26
C VAL A 57 4.11 -0.97 14.79
N LEU A 58 4.29 0.26 14.35
CA LEU A 58 4.06 0.67 12.97
C LEU A 58 5.04 -0.04 12.01
N ASP A 59 6.31 -0.18 12.36
CA ASP A 59 7.27 -0.93 11.56
C ASP A 59 6.93 -2.43 11.49
N GLY A 60 6.47 -3.02 12.59
CA GLY A 60 5.96 -4.39 12.63
C GLY A 60 4.79 -4.61 11.68
N GLN A 61 3.79 -3.72 11.69
CA GLN A 61 2.67 -3.76 10.75
C GLN A 61 3.15 -3.68 9.30
N ARG A 62 4.04 -2.74 9.00
CA ARG A 62 4.60 -2.54 7.66
C ARG A 62 5.35 -3.78 7.16
N LYS A 63 6.09 -4.47 8.02
CA LYS A 63 6.76 -5.74 7.69
C LYS A 63 5.78 -6.85 7.31
N VAL A 64 4.71 -7.03 8.11
CA VAL A 64 3.67 -8.03 7.83
C VAL A 64 3.01 -7.75 6.48
N LEU A 65 2.64 -6.50 6.24
CA LEU A 65 1.96 -6.10 5.02
C LEU A 65 2.83 -6.23 3.77
N ARG A 66 4.10 -5.83 3.84
CA ARG A 66 5.06 -6.06 2.75
C ARG A 66 5.23 -7.53 2.41
N GLY A 67 5.26 -8.40 3.42
CA GLY A 67 5.29 -9.85 3.22
C GLY A 67 4.08 -10.33 2.42
N ALA A 68 2.88 -9.96 2.87
CA ALA A 68 1.63 -10.35 2.21
C ALA A 68 1.54 -9.82 0.77
N TRP A 69 1.93 -8.59 0.50
CA TRP A 69 1.90 -8.06 -0.87
C TRP A 69 2.96 -8.69 -1.77
N ALA A 70 4.16 -8.94 -1.27
CA ALA A 70 5.21 -9.59 -2.05
C ALA A 70 4.76 -10.99 -2.51
N GLU A 71 4.07 -11.73 -1.63
CA GLU A 71 3.45 -13.03 -1.96
C GLU A 71 2.39 -12.91 -3.06
N HIS A 72 1.64 -11.80 -3.10
CA HIS A 72 0.59 -11.54 -4.08
C HIS A 72 1.02 -10.66 -5.27
N HIS A 73 2.32 -10.51 -5.52
CA HIS A 73 2.87 -9.68 -6.60
C HIS A 73 2.39 -8.21 -6.58
N GLY A 74 2.13 -7.66 -5.39
CA GLY A 74 1.81 -6.27 -5.18
C GLY A 74 3.03 -5.36 -5.29
N VAL A 75 2.84 -4.18 -5.89
CA VAL A 75 3.79 -3.06 -5.95
C VAL A 75 3.42 -2.07 -4.84
N GLU A 76 4.33 -1.88 -3.88
CA GLU A 76 4.19 -0.86 -2.82
C GLU A 76 4.22 0.53 -3.43
N MET A 77 3.18 1.33 -3.15
CA MET A 77 3.08 2.71 -3.61
C MET A 77 3.57 3.70 -2.57
N GLY A 78 3.39 3.38 -1.28
CA GLY A 78 3.90 4.18 -0.17
C GLY A 78 3.06 4.11 1.09
N THR A 79 3.34 5.03 2.01
CA THR A 79 2.68 5.17 3.32
C THR A 79 2.39 6.62 3.63
N GLU A 80 1.24 6.91 4.24
CA GLU A 80 0.92 8.23 4.82
C GLU A 80 0.49 8.04 6.27
N GLY A 81 1.28 8.53 7.23
CA GLY A 81 1.08 8.21 8.64
C GLY A 81 1.14 6.70 8.92
N ASP A 82 0.06 6.16 9.44
CA ASP A 82 -0.18 4.73 9.70
C ASP A 82 -0.86 3.98 8.53
N SER A 83 -1.29 4.72 7.51
CA SER A 83 -1.88 4.16 6.29
C SER A 83 -0.80 3.61 5.35
N PHE A 84 -1.13 2.53 4.64
CA PHE A 84 -0.26 1.88 3.66
C PHE A 84 -1.03 1.51 2.40
N TYR A 85 -0.41 1.73 1.24
CA TYR A 85 -0.99 1.50 -0.09
C TYR A 85 -0.13 0.58 -0.97
N ALA A 86 -0.79 -0.35 -1.66
CA ALA A 86 -0.17 -1.20 -2.67
C ALA A 86 -1.09 -1.40 -3.89
N LEU A 87 -0.50 -1.65 -5.05
CA LEU A 87 -1.19 -2.02 -6.29
C LEU A 87 -0.86 -3.45 -6.68
N ALA A 88 -1.86 -4.27 -6.97
CA ALA A 88 -1.68 -5.57 -7.60
C ALA A 88 -2.37 -5.58 -8.97
N SER A 89 -1.85 -6.36 -9.92
CA SER A 89 -2.62 -6.65 -11.13
C SER A 89 -3.84 -7.49 -10.76
N ALA A 90 -5.01 -7.21 -11.33
CA ALA A 90 -6.19 -8.05 -11.12
C ALA A 90 -6.01 -9.49 -11.68
N TYR A 91 -4.96 -9.72 -12.48
CA TYR A 91 -4.55 -11.03 -12.98
C TYR A 91 -3.53 -11.74 -12.09
N ALA A 92 -2.99 -11.09 -11.06
CA ALA A 92 -2.16 -11.74 -10.04
C ALA A 92 -3.09 -12.56 -9.12
N GLN A 93 -3.61 -13.67 -9.64
CA GLN A 93 -4.40 -14.62 -8.87
C GLN A 93 -3.54 -15.20 -7.75
N ILE A 94 -4.01 -14.95 -6.53
CA ILE A 94 -3.72 -15.69 -5.30
C ILE A 94 -3.65 -17.20 -5.64
N ARG A 95 -2.46 -17.78 -5.51
CA ARG A 95 -2.26 -19.22 -5.43
C ARG A 95 -1.51 -19.55 -4.15
#